data_AF-A0A2N1PDS8-F1
#
_entry.id   AF-A0A2N1PDS8-F1
#
_cell.length_a   1.000
_cell.length_b   1.000
_cell.length_c   1.000
_cell.angle_alpha   90.00
_cell.angle_beta   90.00
_cell.angle_gamma   90.00
#
_symmetry.space_group_name_H-M   'P 1'
#
loop_
_entity.id
_entity.type
_entity.pdbx_description
1 polymer ?
#
loop_
_entity_poly.entity_id
_entity_poly.type
_entity_poly.pdbx_seq_one_letter_code
_entity_poly.pdbx_strand_id
1 'polypeptide(L)'
;TQESFRKVISTAVLNGIPTPALSAALNYFDSYKTEKLPANLLQAQRDFFGAHTYERTDKPRGEFFHTNWTGRGGNTSSTTYNV
;
A
#
# COMPACT_ATOMS: atom_id res chain seq x y z
N THR A 1 20.02 -5.33 -19.29
CA THR A 1 20.10 -5.54 -17.82
C THR A 1 19.05 -4.67 -17.14
N GLN A 2 18.78 -4.85 -15.83
CA GLN A 2 17.84 -4.01 -15.08
C GLN A 2 18.21 -2.51 -15.17
N GLU A 3 19.52 -2.21 -15.15
CA GLU A 3 20.04 -0.85 -15.26
C GLU A 3 19.69 -0.18 -16.60
N SER A 4 19.88 -0.87 -17.72
CA SER A 4 19.53 -0.34 -19.05
C SER A 4 18.03 -0.02 -19.14
N PHE A 5 17.19 -0.86 -18.53
CA PHE A 5 15.75 -0.67 -18.56
C PHE A 5 15.33 0.61 -17.83
N ARG A 6 15.92 0.87 -16.67
CA ARG A 6 15.71 2.13 -15.93
C ARG A 6 16.18 3.35 -16.71
N LYS A 7 17.35 3.28 -17.36
CA LYS A 7 17.89 4.38 -18.17
C LYS A 7 16.99 4.74 -19.35
N VAL A 8 16.44 3.74 -20.04
CA VAL A 8 15.50 3.96 -21.15
C VAL A 8 14.22 4.64 -20.66
N ILE A 9 13.62 4.13 -19.58
CA ILE A 9 12.38 4.70 -19.02
C ILE A 9 12.64 6.13 -18.51
N SER A 10 13.73 6.37 -17.77
CA SER A 10 14.03 7.70 -17.24
C SER A 10 14.24 8.73 -18.34
N THR A 11 14.96 8.34 -19.40
CA THR A 11 15.18 9.21 -20.56
C THR A 11 13.87 9.50 -21.28
N ALA A 12 13.01 8.50 -21.47
CA ALA A 12 11.70 8.69 -22.10
C ALA A 12 10.82 9.66 -21.29
N VAL A 13 10.75 9.49 -19.97
CA VAL A 13 9.96 10.37 -19.07
C VAL A 13 10.48 11.81 -19.12
N LEU A 14 11.80 12.02 -19.05
CA LEU A 14 12.40 13.36 -19.12
C LEU A 14 12.13 14.08 -20.45
N ASN A 15 11.91 13.33 -21.53
CA ASN A 15 11.59 13.86 -22.85
C ASN A 15 10.09 13.86 -23.16
N GLY A 16 9.22 13.55 -22.19
CA GLY A 16 7.77 13.51 -22.40
C GLY A 16 7.29 12.38 -23.32
N ILE A 17 8.10 11.33 -23.53
CA ILE A 17 7.74 10.19 -24.37
C ILE A 17 6.96 9.18 -23.51
N PRO A 18 5.70 8.85 -23.87
CA PRO A 18 4.88 7.94 -23.08
C PRO A 18 5.41 6.50 -23.17
N THR A 19 5.64 5.89 -22.02
CA THR A 19 6.10 4.49 -21.90
C THR A 19 5.25 3.67 -20.92
N PRO A 20 3.92 3.58 -21.12
CA PRO A 20 3.01 3.02 -20.12
C PRO A 20 3.32 1.57 -19.78
N ALA A 21 3.52 0.71 -20.79
CA ALA A 21 3.80 -0.71 -20.57
C ALA A 21 5.17 -0.93 -19.89
N LEU A 22 6.21 -0.19 -20.30
CA LEU A 22 7.55 -0.33 -19.73
C LEU A 22 7.59 0.18 -18.28
N SER A 23 6.98 1.32 -18.01
CA SER A 23 6.87 1.90 -16.66
C SER A 23 6.08 0.98 -15.73
N ALA A 24 4.95 0.42 -16.20
CA ALA A 24 4.16 -0.54 -15.44
C ALA A 24 4.94 -1.82 -15.14
N ALA A 25 5.66 -2.37 -16.13
CA ALA A 25 6.47 -3.57 -15.93
C ALA A 25 7.59 -3.37 -14.91
N LEU A 26 8.29 -2.22 -14.95
CA LEU A 26 9.32 -1.88 -13.97
C LEU A 26 8.72 -1.73 -12.57
N ASN A 27 7.62 -0.98 -12.44
CA ASN A 27 6.94 -0.76 -11.16
C ASN A 27 6.42 -2.07 -10.56
N TYR A 28 5.86 -2.96 -11.38
CA TYR A 28 5.43 -4.28 -10.95
C TYR A 28 6.60 -5.11 -10.44
N PHE A 29 7.68 -5.18 -11.21
CA PHE A 29 8.86 -5.95 -10.82
C PHE A 29 9.47 -5.45 -9.51
N ASP A 30 9.63 -4.13 -9.37
CA ASP A 30 10.14 -3.51 -8.15
C ASP A 30 9.20 -3.75 -6.96
N SER A 31 7.88 -3.68 -7.18
CA SER A 31 6.89 -3.97 -6.13
C SER A 31 6.95 -5.43 -5.69
N TYR A 32 7.05 -6.36 -6.65
CA TYR A 32 7.06 -7.79 -6.38
C TYR A 32 8.26 -8.23 -5.55
N LYS A 33 9.44 -7.62 -5.75
CA LYS A 33 10.65 -7.94 -4.99
C LYS A 33 10.80 -7.13 -3.70
N THR A 34 9.86 -6.25 -3.38
CA THR A 34 9.91 -5.41 -2.19
C THR A 34 9.18 -6.11 -1.06
N GLU A 35 9.91 -6.50 0.00
CA GLU A 35 9.34 -7.17 1.18
C GLU A 35 8.30 -6.30 1.89
N LYS A 36 8.52 -4.99 1.96
CA LYS A 36 7.67 -4.03 2.69
C LYS A 36 7.24 -2.89 1.77
N LEU A 37 6.01 -2.97 1.27
CA LEU A 37 5.38 -1.93 0.47
C LEU A 37 4.67 -0.88 1.35
N PRO A 38 4.42 0.33 0.83
CA PRO A 38 3.70 1.39 1.55
C PRO A 38 2.21 1.09 1.80
N ALA A 39 1.74 -0.13 1.55
CA ALA A 39 0.37 -0.57 1.81
C ALA A 39 0.00 -0.52 3.31
N ASN A 40 0.99 -0.49 4.21
CA ASN A 40 0.75 -0.24 5.64
C ASN A 40 0.11 1.14 5.90
N LEU A 41 0.49 2.18 5.14
CA LEU A 41 -0.14 3.50 5.24
C LEU A 41 -1.58 3.46 4.72
N LEU A 42 -1.84 2.72 3.64
CA LEU A 42 -3.20 2.51 3.14
C LEU A 42 -4.07 1.84 4.21
N GLN A 43 -3.57 0.80 4.88
CA GLN A 43 -4.28 0.16 5.99
C GLN A 43 -4.53 1.12 7.15
N ALA A 44 -3.54 1.94 7.52
CA ALA A 44 -3.72 2.95 8.56
C ALA A 44 -4.78 4.00 8.18
N GLN A 45 -4.80 4.45 6.92
CA GLN A 45 -5.83 5.36 6.42
C GLN A 45 -7.22 4.72 6.51
N ARG A 46 -7.38 3.49 6.01
CA ARG A 46 -8.66 2.75 6.08
C ARG A 46 -9.19 2.61 7.50
N ASP A 47 -8.31 2.31 8.44
CA ASP A 47 -8.67 2.23 9.84
C ASP A 47 -9.01 3.61 10.45
N PHE A 48 -8.26 4.65 10.06
CA PHE A 48 -8.51 6.03 10.49
C PHE A 48 -9.88 6.54 10.09
N PHE A 49 -10.24 6.47 8.80
CA PHE A 49 -11.47 7.08 8.29
C PHE A 49 -12.69 6.16 8.40
N GLY A 50 -12.50 4.85 8.53
CA GLY A 50 -13.57 3.87 8.37
C GLY A 50 -13.59 2.74 9.40
N ALA A 51 -12.70 2.77 10.40
CA ALA A 51 -12.60 1.73 11.42
C ALA A 51 -12.49 0.30 10.85
N HIS A 52 -11.83 0.19 9.68
CA HIS A 52 -11.73 -1.05 8.91
C HIS A 52 -10.71 -2.06 9.44
N THR A 53 -10.01 -1.73 10.52
CA THR A 53 -8.96 -2.55 11.14
C THR A 53 -7.75 -2.83 10.23
N TYR A 54 -6.68 -3.34 10.83
CA TYR A 54 -5.48 -3.80 10.13
C TYR A 54 -4.75 -4.88 10.91
N GLU A 55 -3.91 -5.66 10.24
CA GLU A 55 -3.02 -6.64 10.88
C GLU A 55 -1.66 -6.00 11.21
N ARG A 56 -1.00 -6.50 12.27
CA ARG A 56 0.34 -6.06 12.66
C ARG A 56 1.39 -7.13 12.38
N THR A 57 2.60 -6.72 12.06
CA THR A 57 3.72 -7.63 11.74
C THR A 57 4.30 -8.34 12.97
N ASP A 58 4.06 -7.82 14.17
CA ASP A 58 4.51 -8.39 15.45
C ASP A 58 3.46 -9.30 16.10
N LYS A 59 2.38 -9.61 15.38
CA LYS A 59 1.25 -10.41 15.86
C LYS A 59 0.97 -11.59 14.93
N PRO A 60 0.38 -12.68 15.45
CA PRO A 60 -0.11 -13.76 14.61
C PRO A 60 -1.02 -13.23 13.50
N ARG A 61 -0.88 -13.82 12.31
CA ARG A 61 -1.75 -13.49 11.18
C ARG A 61 -3.19 -13.85 11.49
N GLY A 62 -4.13 -13.01 11.07
CA GLY A 62 -5.55 -13.09 11.39
C GLY A 62 -5.98 -12.29 12.61
N GLU A 63 -5.04 -11.68 13.36
CA GLU A 63 -5.36 -10.72 14.41
C GLU A 63 -5.53 -9.32 13.83
N PHE A 64 -6.73 -8.75 14.00
CA PHE A 64 -7.09 -7.43 13.50
C PHE A 64 -7.17 -6.41 14.64
N PHE A 65 -6.61 -5.23 14.39
CA PHE A 65 -6.52 -4.13 15.35
C PHE A 65 -7.24 -2.91 14.80
N HIS A 66 -8.04 -2.27 15.64
CA HIS A 66 -8.54 -0.91 15.42
C HIS A 66 -7.79 0.04 16.33
N THR A 67 -7.33 1.17 15.80
CA THR A 67 -6.70 2.24 16.58
C THR A 67 -7.65 3.43 16.68
N ASN A 68 -7.83 3.99 17.88
CA ASN A 68 -8.50 5.27 18.05
C ASN A 68 -7.53 6.41 17.69
N TRP A 69 -7.42 6.71 16.39
CA TRP A 69 -6.44 7.66 15.87
C TRP A 69 -6.66 9.11 16.30
N THR A 70 -7.90 9.50 16.60
CA THR A 70 -8.25 10.89 16.98
C THR A 70 -8.19 11.13 18.48
N GLY A 71 -8.11 10.06 19.29
CA GLY A 71 -8.20 10.12 20.76
C GLY A 71 -9.59 10.54 21.28
N ARG A 72 -10.56 10.74 20.38
CA ARG A 72 -11.93 11.17 20.69
C ARG A 72 -12.99 10.22 20.14
N GLY A 73 -12.62 9.33 19.21
CA GLY A 73 -13.47 8.24 18.75
C GLY A 73 -13.62 7.17 19.83
N GLY A 74 -14.72 6.42 19.81
CA GLY A 74 -14.85 5.22 20.65
C GLY A 74 -13.96 4.07 20.16
N ASN A 75 -13.97 2.94 20.86
CA ASN A 75 -13.31 1.69 20.41
C ASN A 75 -14.16 0.92 19.37
N THR A 76 -15.00 1.63 18.62
CA THR A 76 -15.99 1.03 17.73
C THR A 76 -15.34 0.71 16.39
N SER A 77 -15.20 -0.59 16.10
CA SER A 77 -14.79 -1.09 14.78
C SER A 77 -15.99 -1.23 13.84
N SER A 78 -15.80 -1.04 12.54
CA SER A 78 -16.83 -1.34 11.54
C SER A 78 -16.98 -2.86 11.41
N THR A 79 -17.84 -3.46 12.23
CA THR A 79 -18.17 -4.88 12.12
C THR A 79 -19.22 -5.12 11.04
N THR A 80 -19.20 -6.28 10.41
CA THR A 80 -20.31 -6.76 9.59
C THR A 80 -21.57 -6.83 10.47
N TYR A 81 -22.66 -6.18 10.07
CA TYR A 81 -23.97 -6.44 10.68
C TYR A 81 -24.35 -7.89 10.33
N ASN A 82 -24.39 -8.78 11.32
CA ASN A 82 -25.09 -10.04 11.13
C ASN A 82 -26.59 -9.73 11.13
N VAL A 83 -27.21 -9.82 9.96
CA VAL A 83 -28.68 -9.94 9.82
C VAL A 83 -29.12 -11.36 10.12
#